data_AF-A0A1F9DEB0-F1
#
_entry.id   AF-A0A1F9DEB0-F1
#
_cell.length_a   1.000
_cell.length_b   1.000
_cell.length_c   1.000
_cell.angle_alpha   90.00
_cell.angle_beta   90.00
_cell.angle_gamma   90.00
#
_symmetry.space_group_name_H-M   'P 1'
#
loop_
_entity.id
_entity.type
_entity.pdbx_description
1 polymer ?
#
loop_
_entity_poly.entity_id
_entity_poly.type
_entity_poly.pdbx_seq_one_letter_code
_entity_poly.pdbx_strand_id
1 'polypeptide(L)'
;MQKPNLKIIISLAIIAVFVIGVLTYVSILGENDKIDRVIGEYFNNLKSGNYREACDVFSASILTSQGADDDRLVTFNFILELALLTHYNLMDQYDYTVELQRSRVWIPFVGNDAVQVGIVLKRKDQHGVSGKRAVTQQNSRLHDFITVVRERGSWKIRQFNITDSAIAEVYNELRGRVDLNRYIQRTSDGFQIKNADVNLTTLSSIDRRILRFSLYKIQKALGSELLPQAKTKNRLF
;
A
#
# COMPACT_ATOMS: atom_id res chain seq x y z
N MET A 1 62.05 -14.64 -7.54
CA MET A 1 60.73 -13.98 -7.42
C MET A 1 60.49 -13.14 -8.67
N GLN A 2 59.61 -13.56 -9.58
CA GLN A 2 59.21 -12.74 -10.73
C GLN A 2 58.34 -11.58 -10.23
N LYS A 3 58.72 -10.34 -10.56
CA LYS A 3 57.87 -9.17 -10.26
C LYS A 3 56.60 -9.26 -11.11
N PRO A 4 55.41 -9.11 -10.52
CA PRO A 4 54.16 -9.18 -11.28
C PRO A 4 54.15 -8.07 -12.34
N ASN A 5 53.70 -8.42 -13.54
CA ASN A 5 53.66 -7.49 -14.67
C ASN A 5 52.64 -6.39 -14.37
N LEU A 6 53.12 -5.14 -14.25
CA LEU A 6 52.31 -3.97 -13.91
C LEU A 6 51.08 -3.82 -14.83
N LYS A 7 51.20 -4.17 -16.11
CA LYS A 7 50.08 -4.13 -17.06
C LYS A 7 48.97 -5.11 -16.69
N ILE A 8 49.32 -6.30 -16.20
CA ILE A 8 48.36 -7.32 -15.76
C ILE A 8 47.64 -6.83 -14.50
N ILE A 9 48.36 -6.23 -13.55
CA ILE A 9 47.76 -5.66 -12.34
C ILE A 9 46.76 -4.55 -12.69
N ILE A 10 47.14 -3.63 -13.58
CA ILE A 10 46.26 -2.53 -14.02
C ILE A 10 45.00 -3.08 -14.71
N SER A 11 45.15 -4.04 -15.64
CA SER A 11 44.01 -4.66 -16.31
C SER A 11 43.07 -5.37 -15.33
N LEU A 12 43.62 -6.10 -14.35
CA LEU A 12 42.83 -6.75 -13.30
C LEU A 12 42.09 -5.73 -12.43
N ALA A 13 42.73 -4.62 -12.07
CA ALA A 13 42.10 -3.54 -11.31
C ALA A 13 40.94 -2.89 -12.07
N ILE A 14 41.09 -2.62 -13.37
CA ILE A 14 40.03 -2.06 -14.22
C ILE A 14 38.84 -3.02 -14.29
N ILE A 15 39.10 -4.31 -14.54
CA ILE A 15 38.05 -5.33 -14.59
C ILE A 15 37.34 -5.43 -13.23
N ALA A 16 38.09 -5.44 -12.13
CA ALA A 16 37.51 -5.51 -10.79
C ALA A 16 36.59 -4.31 -10.51
N VAL A 17 37.03 -3.08 -10.82
CA VAL A 17 36.20 -1.88 -10.67
C VAL A 17 34.94 -1.95 -11.53
N PHE A 18 35.05 -2.41 -12.77
CA PHE A 18 33.89 -2.58 -13.65
C PHE A 18 32.90 -3.59 -13.09
N VAL A 19 33.37 -4.76 -12.65
CA VAL A 19 32.53 -5.81 -12.07
C VAL A 19 31.83 -5.32 -10.81
N ILE A 20 32.57 -4.66 -9.90
CA ILE A 20 31.99 -4.07 -8.69
C ILE A 20 30.92 -3.04 -9.06
N GLY A 21 31.21 -2.16 -10.03
CA GLY A 21 30.25 -1.16 -10.50
C GLY A 21 28.94 -1.77 -11.02
N VAL A 22 29.03 -2.82 -11.84
CA VAL A 22 27.84 -3.54 -12.36
C VAL A 22 27.07 -4.21 -11.23
N LEU A 23 27.75 -4.90 -10.31
CA LEU A 23 27.10 -5.56 -9.17
C LEU A 23 26.38 -4.55 -8.27
N THR A 24 27.02 -3.42 -7.96
CA THR A 24 26.40 -2.34 -7.18
C THR A 24 25.19 -1.76 -7.91
N TYR A 25 25.29 -1.51 -9.21
CA TYR A 25 24.18 -0.99 -10.02
C TYR A 25 22.97 -1.93 -9.99
N VAL A 26 23.17 -3.22 -10.26
CA VAL A 26 22.09 -4.24 -10.22
C VAL A 26 21.49 -4.37 -8.82
N SER A 27 22.33 -4.31 -7.78
CA SER A 27 21.85 -4.33 -6.39
C SER A 27 20.96 -3.12 -6.06
N ILE A 28 21.32 -1.92 -6.54
CA ILE A 28 20.53 -0.71 -6.35
C ILE A 28 19.19 -0.84 -7.07
N LEU A 29 19.18 -1.31 -8.31
CA LEU A 29 17.93 -1.56 -9.05
C LEU A 29 17.02 -2.53 -8.31
N GLY A 30 17.55 -3.69 -7.89
CA GLY A 30 16.77 -4.70 -7.17
C GLY A 30 16.21 -4.20 -5.84
N GLU A 31 16.93 -3.29 -5.16
CA GLU A 31 16.45 -2.67 -3.93
C GLU A 31 15.35 -1.64 -4.17
N ASN A 32 15.43 -0.88 -5.27
CA ASN A 32 14.36 0.04 -5.68
C ASN A 32 13.10 -0.70 -6.15
N ASP A 33 13.24 -1.86 -6.79
CA ASP A 33 12.10 -2.72 -7.18
C ASP A 33 11.36 -3.28 -5.96
N LYS A 34 12.02 -3.43 -4.80
CA LYS A 34 11.32 -3.79 -3.55
C LYS A 34 10.34 -2.72 -3.09
N ILE A 35 10.61 -1.44 -3.36
CA ILE A 35 9.69 -0.33 -3.04
C ILE A 35 8.38 -0.53 -3.80
N ASP A 36 8.48 -0.84 -5.11
CA ASP A 36 7.30 -1.06 -5.95
C ASP A 36 6.52 -2.29 -5.51
N ARG A 37 7.22 -3.37 -5.12
CA ARG A 37 6.58 -4.57 -4.56
C ARG A 37 5.81 -4.27 -3.28
N VAL A 38 6.38 -3.50 -2.35
CA VAL A 38 5.73 -3.13 -1.09
C VAL A 38 4.45 -2.32 -1.33
N ILE A 39 4.50 -1.34 -2.23
CA ILE A 39 3.32 -0.55 -2.58
C ILE A 39 2.30 -1.40 -3.36
N GLY A 40 2.77 -2.24 -4.28
CA GLY A 40 1.92 -3.16 -5.05
C GLY A 40 1.18 -4.15 -4.15
N GLU A 41 1.86 -4.73 -3.16
CA GLU A 41 1.27 -5.63 -2.16
C GLU A 41 0.19 -4.93 -1.34
N TYR A 42 0.46 -3.70 -0.88
CA TYR A 42 -0.53 -2.86 -0.20
C TYR A 42 -1.82 -2.73 -1.01
N PHE A 43 -1.73 -2.31 -2.28
CA PHE A 43 -2.91 -2.11 -3.13
C PHE A 43 -3.59 -3.43 -3.54
N ASN A 44 -2.83 -4.51 -3.71
CA ASN A 44 -3.38 -5.84 -3.95
C ASN A 44 -4.24 -6.31 -2.76
N ASN A 45 -3.78 -6.05 -1.53
CA ASN A 45 -4.54 -6.33 -0.32
C ASN A 45 -5.80 -5.47 -0.24
N LEU A 46 -5.73 -4.17 -0.52
CA LEU A 46 -6.91 -3.29 -0.57
C LEU A 46 -7.96 -3.79 -1.56
N LYS A 47 -7.57 -4.02 -2.82
CA LYS A 47 -8.46 -4.52 -3.88
C LYS A 47 -9.11 -5.86 -3.51
N SER A 48 -8.38 -6.72 -2.82
CA SER A 48 -8.87 -8.02 -2.34
C SER A 48 -9.80 -7.90 -1.13
N GLY A 49 -9.92 -6.72 -0.53
CA GLY A 49 -10.68 -6.46 0.69
C GLY A 49 -9.96 -6.91 1.96
N ASN A 50 -8.65 -7.16 1.90
CA ASN A 50 -7.81 -7.62 3.00
C ASN A 50 -7.18 -6.41 3.72
N TYR A 51 -8.00 -5.59 4.38
CA TYR A 51 -7.59 -4.28 4.90
C TYR A 51 -6.59 -4.33 6.07
N ARG A 52 -6.62 -5.39 6.87
CA ARG A 52 -5.69 -5.66 7.97
C ARG A 52 -4.33 -6.11 7.45
N GLU A 53 -4.32 -7.01 6.47
CA GLU A 53 -3.11 -7.48 5.80
C GLU A 53 -2.40 -6.33 5.06
N ALA A 54 -3.17 -5.35 4.55
CA ALA A 54 -2.59 -4.12 3.99
C ALA A 54 -1.74 -3.34 5.02
N CYS A 55 -1.99 -3.51 6.33
CA CYS A 55 -1.18 -2.88 7.38
C CYS A 55 0.18 -3.57 7.60
N ASP A 56 0.43 -4.79 7.09
CA ASP A 56 1.68 -5.52 7.36
C ASP A 56 2.92 -4.83 6.77
N VAL A 57 2.71 -4.02 5.74
CA VAL A 57 3.76 -3.22 5.10
C VAL A 57 3.99 -1.85 5.75
N PHE A 58 3.24 -1.53 6.81
CA PHE A 58 3.38 -0.25 7.51
C PHE A 58 4.61 -0.21 8.40
N SER A 59 5.21 0.98 8.49
CA SER A 59 6.31 1.27 9.40
C SER A 59 5.83 1.35 10.85
N ALA A 60 6.73 1.24 11.83
CA ALA A 60 6.35 1.41 13.23
C ALA A 60 5.75 2.81 13.51
N SER A 61 6.23 3.83 12.79
CA SER A 61 5.79 5.22 12.99
C SER A 61 4.33 5.46 12.61
N ILE A 62 3.84 4.89 11.51
CA ILE A 62 2.42 5.06 11.09
C ILE A 62 1.47 4.29 12.00
N LEU A 63 1.90 3.12 12.51
CA LEU A 63 1.13 2.36 13.51
C LEU A 63 0.99 3.15 14.82
N THR A 64 2.02 3.93 15.17
CA THR A 64 1.99 4.78 16.37
C THR A 64 1.12 6.03 16.14
N SER A 65 1.21 6.67 14.97
CA SER A 65 0.50 7.93 14.69
C SER A 65 -1.00 7.77 14.46
N GLN A 66 -1.44 6.65 13.87
CA GLN A 66 -2.86 6.33 13.70
C GLN A 66 -3.47 5.68 14.96
N GLY A 67 -2.63 5.41 15.96
CA GLY A 67 -2.95 4.60 17.13
C GLY A 67 -2.85 3.11 16.79
N ALA A 68 -2.35 2.32 17.74
CA ALA A 68 -2.21 0.87 17.61
C ALA A 68 -3.55 0.10 17.59
N ASP A 69 -4.67 0.82 17.41
CA ASP A 69 -6.00 0.25 17.30
C ASP A 69 -6.21 -0.25 15.87
N ASP A 70 -6.19 -1.57 15.72
CA ASP A 70 -6.34 -2.29 14.46
C ASP A 70 -7.59 -1.83 13.68
N ASP A 71 -8.69 -1.54 14.40
CA ASP A 71 -9.93 -1.07 13.79
C ASP A 71 -9.79 0.31 13.14
N ARG A 72 -8.95 1.20 13.69
CA ARG A 72 -8.67 2.52 13.11
C ARG A 72 -7.86 2.43 11.84
N LEU A 73 -6.83 1.57 11.82
CA LEU A 73 -5.99 1.35 10.65
C LEU A 73 -6.77 0.70 9.50
N VAL A 74 -7.57 -0.31 9.82
CA VAL A 74 -8.48 -0.96 8.86
C VAL A 74 -9.49 0.04 8.29
N THR A 75 -10.06 0.89 9.15
CA THR A 75 -10.97 1.96 8.72
C THR A 75 -10.28 3.00 7.84
N PHE A 76 -9.07 3.42 8.21
CA PHE A 76 -8.24 4.33 7.42
C PHE A 76 -8.01 3.77 6.01
N ASN A 77 -7.58 2.51 5.91
CA ASN A 77 -7.33 1.84 4.63
C ASN A 77 -8.59 1.78 3.76
N PHE A 78 -9.74 1.49 4.37
CA PHE A 78 -11.02 1.46 3.65
C PHE A 78 -11.42 2.84 3.10
N ILE A 79 -11.39 3.88 3.93
CA ILE A 79 -11.73 5.24 3.50
C ILE A 79 -10.74 5.75 2.45
N LEU A 80 -9.45 5.46 2.61
CA LEU A 80 -8.43 5.78 1.64
C LEU A 80 -8.68 5.09 0.30
N GLU A 81 -9.02 3.80 0.29
CA GLU A 81 -9.40 3.09 -0.93
C GLU A 81 -10.61 3.75 -1.60
N LEU A 82 -11.68 4.05 -0.86
CA LEU A 82 -12.86 4.72 -1.41
C LEU A 82 -12.51 6.09 -2.01
N ALA A 83 -11.64 6.87 -1.35
CA ALA A 83 -11.23 8.18 -1.83
C ALA A 83 -10.46 8.09 -3.14
N LEU A 84 -9.51 7.14 -3.24
CA LEU A 84 -8.76 6.91 -4.46
C LEU A 84 -9.66 6.44 -5.61
N LEU A 85 -10.56 5.50 -5.34
CA LEU A 85 -11.50 5.00 -6.35
C LEU A 85 -12.48 6.08 -6.82
N THR A 86 -12.94 6.93 -5.92
CA THR A 86 -13.80 8.07 -6.26
C THR A 86 -13.03 9.07 -7.13
N HIS A 87 -11.82 9.46 -6.71
CA HIS A 87 -10.97 10.40 -7.45
C HIS A 87 -10.66 9.92 -8.88
N TYR A 88 -10.39 8.62 -9.05
CA TYR A 88 -10.07 8.04 -10.36
C TYR A 88 -11.29 7.54 -11.15
N ASN A 89 -12.51 7.74 -10.65
CA ASN A 89 -13.76 7.26 -11.25
C ASN A 89 -13.76 5.72 -11.52
N LEU A 90 -13.38 4.98 -10.47
CA LEU A 90 -13.23 3.53 -10.42
C LEU A 90 -14.15 2.87 -9.38
N MET A 91 -15.12 3.60 -8.82
CA MET A 91 -16.02 3.08 -7.78
C MET A 91 -16.76 1.81 -8.21
N ASP A 92 -17.16 1.72 -9.48
CA ASP A 92 -17.88 0.57 -10.05
C ASP A 92 -16.96 -0.60 -10.45
N GLN A 93 -15.64 -0.45 -10.34
CA GLN A 93 -14.67 -1.42 -10.81
C GLN A 93 -14.15 -2.28 -9.65
N TYR A 94 -14.23 -3.60 -9.78
CA TYR A 94 -13.66 -4.54 -8.80
C TYR A 94 -12.16 -4.75 -9.00
N ASP A 95 -11.61 -4.33 -10.14
CA ASP A 95 -10.22 -4.50 -10.50
C ASP A 95 -9.65 -3.20 -11.08
N TYR A 96 -8.47 -2.83 -10.63
CA TYR A 96 -7.70 -1.68 -11.10
C TYR A 96 -6.20 -2.02 -11.06
N THR A 97 -5.43 -1.32 -11.88
CA THR A 97 -3.96 -1.33 -11.84
C THR A 97 -3.45 -0.07 -11.16
N VAL A 98 -2.32 -0.18 -10.48
CA VAL A 98 -1.63 0.95 -9.86
C VAL A 98 -0.33 1.16 -10.60
N GLU A 99 -0.15 2.34 -11.18
CA GLU A 99 1.14 2.74 -11.75
C GLU A 99 1.86 3.66 -10.76
N LEU A 100 3.14 3.38 -10.57
CA LEU A 100 4.00 4.07 -9.62
C LEU A 100 4.97 4.98 -10.36
N GLN A 101 5.17 6.18 -9.83
CA GLN A 101 6.22 7.09 -10.28
C GLN A 101 7.04 7.54 -9.08
N ARG A 102 8.30 7.12 -9.02
CA ARG A 102 9.22 7.57 -7.98
C ARG A 102 9.71 8.98 -8.30
N SER A 103 9.84 9.84 -7.29
CA SER A 103 10.46 11.15 -7.47
C SER A 103 11.98 11.04 -7.66
N ARG A 104 12.60 10.01 -7.09
CA ARG A 104 14.03 9.70 -7.19
C ARG A 104 14.31 8.22 -6.94
N VAL A 105 15.44 7.76 -7.47
CA VAL A 105 16.01 6.44 -7.15
C VAL A 105 16.72 6.52 -5.80
N TRP A 106 16.52 5.53 -4.92
CA TRP A 106 17.32 5.41 -3.71
C TRP A 106 18.71 4.89 -4.06
N ILE A 107 19.73 5.58 -3.58
CA ILE A 107 21.14 5.21 -3.71
C ILE A 107 21.70 5.07 -2.30
N PRO A 108 22.34 3.94 -1.96
CA PRO A 108 22.90 3.74 -0.63
C PRO A 108 23.94 4.82 -0.33
N PHE A 109 23.96 5.30 0.92
CA PHE A 109 24.91 6.29 1.47
C PHE A 109 24.82 7.71 0.90
N VAL A 110 24.01 7.96 -0.13
CA VAL A 110 23.90 9.30 -0.77
C VAL A 110 22.69 10.08 -0.28
N GLY A 111 21.62 9.41 0.14
CA GLY A 111 20.38 10.05 0.56
C GLY A 111 19.77 9.46 1.82
N ASN A 112 18.68 10.07 2.24
CA ASN A 112 17.87 9.52 3.33
C ASN A 112 17.25 8.19 2.88
N ASP A 113 17.04 7.30 3.84
CA ASP A 113 16.33 6.04 3.69
C ASP A 113 14.81 6.25 3.54
N ALA A 114 14.42 7.18 2.66
CA ALA A 114 13.06 7.57 2.37
C ALA A 114 12.90 7.96 0.89
N VAL A 115 11.91 7.32 0.25
CA VAL A 115 11.53 7.54 -1.14
C VAL A 115 10.09 7.97 -1.21
N GLN A 116 9.83 9.05 -1.94
CA GLN A 116 8.47 9.50 -2.24
C GLN A 116 8.04 8.91 -3.58
N VAL A 117 6.82 8.40 -3.61
CA VAL A 117 6.24 7.70 -4.73
C VAL A 117 4.88 8.30 -5.02
N GLY A 118 4.73 8.81 -6.23
CA GLY A 118 3.44 9.19 -6.77
C GLY A 118 2.70 7.99 -7.35
N ILE A 119 1.38 8.06 -7.39
CA ILE A 119 0.51 6.98 -7.86
C ILE A 119 -0.53 7.47 -8.85
N VAL A 120 -0.97 6.58 -9.72
CA VAL A 120 -2.20 6.71 -10.50
C VAL A 120 -2.89 5.36 -10.59
N LEU A 121 -4.21 5.34 -10.41
CA LEU A 121 -5.02 4.14 -10.60
C LEU A 121 -5.63 4.14 -12.01
N LYS A 122 -5.61 2.99 -12.68
CA LYS A 122 -6.20 2.80 -14.01
C LYS A 122 -7.11 1.59 -14.04
N ARG A 123 -8.06 1.58 -14.98
CA ARG A 123 -8.85 0.39 -15.27
C ARG A 123 -7.97 -0.66 -15.93
N LYS A 124 -8.15 -1.93 -15.57
CA LYS A 124 -7.35 -3.05 -16.09
C LYS A 124 -7.64 -3.36 -17.57
N ASP A 125 -8.82 -3.00 -18.07
CA ASP A 125 -9.27 -3.23 -19.44
C ASP A 125 -8.68 -2.24 -20.48
N GLN A 126 -7.95 -1.20 -20.04
CA GLN A 126 -7.33 -0.21 -20.93
C GLN A 126 -5.95 -0.60 -21.47
N HIS A 127 -5.63 -1.89 -21.57
CA HIS A 127 -4.51 -2.36 -22.38
C HIS A 127 -4.90 -2.33 -23.86
N GLY A 128 -4.82 -1.16 -24.53
CA GLY A 128 -4.94 -1.14 -25.99
C GLY A 128 -5.27 0.17 -26.70
N VAL A 129 -5.64 1.26 -26.01
CA VAL A 129 -5.95 2.53 -26.71
C VAL A 129 -4.85 3.56 -26.51
N SER A 130 -3.74 3.35 -27.21
CA SER A 130 -2.85 4.44 -27.63
C SER A 130 -3.63 5.35 -28.58
N GLY A 131 -4.31 6.36 -28.03
CA GLY A 131 -5.09 7.27 -28.84
C GLY A 131 -5.84 8.32 -28.02
N LYS A 132 -5.18 9.44 -27.75
CA LYS A 132 -5.77 10.75 -27.43
C LYS A 132 -6.59 10.93 -26.13
N ARG A 133 -6.95 9.88 -25.37
CA ARG A 133 -7.48 10.01 -23.99
C ARG A 133 -6.44 9.86 -22.87
N ALA A 134 -5.25 9.34 -23.17
CA ALA A 134 -4.17 9.19 -22.19
C ALA A 134 -3.58 10.53 -21.71
N VAL A 135 -3.72 11.60 -22.51
CA VAL A 135 -3.16 12.93 -22.21
C VAL A 135 -3.86 13.60 -21.02
N THR A 136 -5.11 13.24 -20.71
CA THR A 136 -5.84 13.82 -19.57
C THR A 136 -5.52 13.14 -18.23
N GLN A 137 -4.95 11.94 -18.23
CA GLN A 137 -4.61 11.20 -17.00
C GLN A 137 -3.22 11.53 -16.44
N GLN A 138 -2.34 12.18 -17.21
CA GLN A 138 -1.03 12.59 -16.69
C GLN A 138 -1.17 13.65 -15.59
N ASN A 139 -2.21 14.49 -15.67
CA ASN A 139 -2.53 15.53 -14.68
C ASN A 139 -3.36 15.02 -13.48
N SER A 140 -3.81 13.77 -13.48
CA SER A 140 -4.53 13.17 -12.34
C SER A 140 -3.62 12.33 -11.43
N ARG A 141 -2.30 12.31 -11.69
CA ARG A 141 -1.35 11.59 -10.83
C ARG A 141 -1.22 12.31 -9.48
N LEU A 142 -1.28 11.55 -8.39
CA LEU A 142 -0.94 12.07 -7.08
C LEU A 142 0.58 12.04 -6.93
N HIS A 143 1.20 13.21 -6.95
CA HIS A 143 2.65 13.35 -6.76
C HIS A 143 3.03 13.18 -5.28
N ASP A 144 4.17 12.53 -5.03
CA ASP A 144 4.74 12.31 -3.69
C ASP A 144 3.72 11.79 -2.66
N PHE A 145 2.78 10.97 -3.14
CA PHE A 145 1.63 10.54 -2.38
C PHE A 145 1.98 9.54 -1.27
N ILE A 146 2.89 8.61 -1.54
CA ILE A 146 3.32 7.60 -0.58
C ILE A 146 4.77 7.86 -0.24
N THR A 147 5.08 7.93 1.05
CA THR A 147 6.47 7.90 1.52
C THR A 147 6.79 6.51 2.04
N VAL A 148 7.79 5.86 1.43
CA VAL A 148 8.32 4.57 1.85
C VAL A 148 9.68 4.77 2.50
N VAL A 149 9.94 4.08 3.60
CA VAL A 149 11.19 4.19 4.35
C VAL A 149 11.84 2.83 4.59
N ARG A 150 13.16 2.84 4.77
CA ARG A 150 13.89 1.65 5.19
C ARG A 150 13.80 1.53 6.72
N GLU A 151 13.16 0.48 7.20
CA GLU A 151 13.16 0.10 8.61
C GLU A 151 13.69 -1.31 8.77
N ARG A 152 14.74 -1.47 9.59
CA ARG A 152 15.38 -2.76 9.92
C ARG A 152 15.72 -3.59 8.67
N GLY A 153 16.20 -2.94 7.61
CA GLY A 153 16.61 -3.59 6.37
C GLY A 153 15.47 -3.91 5.39
N SER A 154 14.22 -3.54 5.69
CA SER A 154 13.05 -3.72 4.82
C SER A 154 12.40 -2.38 4.46
N TRP A 155 11.78 -2.30 3.29
CA TRP A 155 10.98 -1.13 2.91
C TRP A 155 9.59 -1.21 3.52
N LYS A 156 9.13 -0.11 4.09
CA LYS A 156 7.84 0.02 4.77
C LYS A 156 7.16 1.34 4.41
N ILE A 157 5.84 1.34 4.32
CA ILE A 157 5.06 2.56 4.10
C ILE A 157 5.06 3.36 5.41
N ARG A 158 5.57 4.59 5.34
CA ARG A 158 5.61 5.52 6.47
C ARG A 158 4.42 6.45 6.50
N GLN A 159 3.97 6.91 5.35
CA GLN A 159 2.98 7.97 5.31
C GLN A 159 2.28 8.02 3.95
N PHE A 160 1.01 8.43 3.99
CA PHE A 160 0.25 8.89 2.85
C PHE A 160 0.09 10.42 2.95
N ASN A 161 0.49 11.14 1.92
CA ASN A 161 0.30 12.59 1.83
C ASN A 161 -1.11 12.90 1.31
N ILE A 162 -2.12 12.75 2.17
CA ILE A 162 -3.52 12.97 1.79
C ILE A 162 -3.82 14.47 1.77
N THR A 163 -3.45 15.20 2.84
CA THR A 163 -3.82 16.60 3.06
C THR A 163 -3.37 17.52 1.93
N ASP A 164 -2.16 17.34 1.41
CA ASP A 164 -1.60 18.21 0.38
C ASP A 164 -1.79 17.63 -1.04
N SER A 165 -2.73 16.70 -1.21
CA SER A 165 -2.98 16.03 -2.49
C SER A 165 -4.36 16.34 -3.06
N ALA A 166 -4.54 16.04 -4.34
CA ALA A 166 -5.81 16.22 -5.05
C ALA A 166 -6.96 15.33 -4.53
N ILE A 167 -6.70 14.40 -3.59
CA ILE A 167 -7.75 13.58 -2.94
C ILE A 167 -8.18 14.10 -1.58
N ALA A 168 -7.58 15.18 -1.06
CA ALA A 168 -7.83 15.65 0.30
C ALA A 168 -9.32 15.91 0.58
N GLU A 169 -9.99 16.63 -0.33
CA GLU A 169 -11.41 16.97 -0.21
C GLU A 169 -12.28 15.71 -0.21
N VAL A 170 -12.09 14.84 -1.20
CA VAL A 170 -12.84 13.58 -1.35
C VAL A 170 -12.64 12.68 -0.11
N TYR A 171 -11.41 12.58 0.39
CA TYR A 171 -11.10 11.79 1.57
C TYR A 171 -11.82 12.33 2.82
N ASN A 172 -11.76 13.66 3.04
CA ASN A 172 -12.40 14.29 4.19
C ASN A 172 -13.93 14.20 4.11
N GLU A 173 -14.51 14.35 2.93
CA GLU A 173 -15.94 14.17 2.70
C GLU A 173 -16.38 12.74 3.05
N LEU A 174 -15.69 11.74 2.50
CA LEU A 174 -16.00 10.33 2.76
C LEU A 174 -15.84 9.98 4.24
N ARG A 175 -14.79 10.49 4.89
CA ARG A 175 -14.58 10.29 6.33
C ARG A 175 -15.74 10.83 7.17
N GLY A 176 -16.38 11.93 6.74
CA GLY A 176 -17.52 12.53 7.45
C GLY A 176 -18.88 11.93 7.08
N ARG A 177 -19.06 11.43 5.85
CA ARG A 177 -20.36 10.99 5.32
C ARG A 177 -20.57 9.48 5.35
N VAL A 178 -19.51 8.68 5.29
CA VAL A 178 -19.63 7.22 5.22
C VAL A 178 -20.03 6.67 6.59
N ASP A 179 -21.27 6.19 6.68
CA ASP A 179 -21.72 5.42 7.85
C ASP A 179 -21.19 3.98 7.78
N LEU A 180 -20.04 3.75 8.42
CA LEU A 180 -19.43 2.43 8.55
C LEU A 180 -20.26 1.47 9.41
N ASN A 181 -21.22 1.99 10.17
CA ASN A 181 -22.13 1.18 10.98
C ASN A 181 -23.47 0.92 10.28
N ARG A 182 -23.59 1.22 8.98
CA ARG A 182 -24.86 1.10 8.25
C ARG A 182 -25.46 -0.31 8.28
N TYR A 183 -24.62 -1.34 8.11
CA TYR A 183 -25.07 -2.74 8.07
C TYR A 183 -24.81 -3.49 9.37
N ILE A 184 -23.75 -3.12 10.10
CA ILE A 184 -23.34 -3.80 11.33
C ILE A 184 -22.99 -2.77 12.38
N GLN A 185 -23.13 -3.11 13.64
CA GLN A 185 -22.63 -2.32 14.76
C GLN A 185 -21.88 -3.24 15.71
N ARG A 186 -20.64 -2.88 16.05
CA ARG A 186 -19.86 -3.64 17.03
C ARG A 186 -20.43 -3.42 18.44
N THR A 187 -20.62 -4.50 19.17
CA THR A 187 -21.03 -4.50 20.59
C THR A 187 -19.87 -5.02 21.46
N SER A 188 -20.05 -5.08 22.78
CA SER A 188 -19.07 -5.68 23.70
C SER A 188 -18.75 -7.14 23.36
N ASP A 189 -19.78 -7.89 22.98
CA ASP A 189 -19.73 -9.35 22.86
C ASP A 189 -19.87 -9.85 21.41
N GLY A 190 -19.79 -8.95 20.42
CA GLY A 190 -19.87 -9.31 19.01
C GLY A 190 -20.35 -8.20 18.09
N PHE A 191 -21.28 -8.54 17.20
CA PHE A 191 -21.85 -7.61 16.22
C PHE A 191 -23.36 -7.72 16.19
N GLN A 192 -24.03 -6.56 16.21
CA GLN A 192 -25.43 -6.45 15.85
C GLN A 192 -25.53 -6.24 14.34
N ILE A 193 -26.19 -7.17 13.64
CA ILE A 193 -26.54 -7.01 12.24
C ILE A 193 -27.83 -6.19 12.18
N LYS A 194 -27.81 -5.04 11.50
CA LYS A 194 -28.99 -4.19 11.36
C LYS A 194 -29.94 -4.82 10.34
N ASN A 195 -31.24 -4.70 10.60
CA ASN A 195 -32.26 -5.16 9.67
C ASN A 195 -32.28 -4.22 8.45
N ALA A 196 -31.50 -4.56 7.43
CA ALA A 196 -31.38 -3.82 6.19
C ALA A 196 -31.72 -4.76 5.02
N ASP A 197 -32.65 -4.35 4.17
CA ASP A 197 -32.92 -5.06 2.93
C ASP A 197 -31.78 -4.77 1.94
N VAL A 198 -31.08 -5.82 1.52
CA VAL A 198 -29.93 -5.73 0.62
C VAL A 198 -30.34 -6.25 -0.74
N ASN A 199 -30.78 -5.33 -1.60
CA ASN A 199 -31.02 -5.64 -2.99
C ASN A 199 -29.74 -5.43 -3.81
N LEU A 200 -29.06 -6.51 -4.17
CA LEU A 200 -27.80 -6.46 -4.92
C LEU A 200 -27.91 -5.80 -6.31
N THR A 201 -29.12 -5.75 -6.89
CA THR A 201 -29.34 -5.13 -8.21
C THR A 201 -29.42 -3.62 -8.13
N THR A 202 -29.98 -3.06 -7.05
CA THR A 202 -30.18 -1.61 -6.86
C THR A 202 -29.15 -0.97 -5.93
N LEU A 203 -28.32 -1.78 -5.26
CA LEU A 203 -27.31 -1.29 -4.34
C LEU A 203 -26.29 -0.40 -5.07
N SER A 204 -26.07 0.81 -4.55
CA SER A 204 -25.07 1.73 -5.07
C SER A 204 -23.66 1.17 -4.89
N SER A 205 -22.69 1.63 -5.69
CA SER A 205 -21.32 1.10 -5.64
C SER A 205 -20.61 1.39 -4.32
N ILE A 206 -20.91 2.52 -3.69
CA ILE A 206 -20.42 2.82 -2.34
C ILE A 206 -21.05 1.87 -1.30
N ASP A 207 -22.35 1.64 -1.39
CA ASP A 207 -23.06 0.75 -0.47
C ASP A 207 -22.59 -0.71 -0.58
N ARG A 208 -22.33 -1.18 -1.81
CA ARG A 208 -21.72 -2.49 -2.06
C ARG A 208 -20.37 -2.63 -1.33
N ARG A 209 -19.54 -1.58 -1.37
CA ARG A 209 -18.23 -1.58 -0.71
C ARG A 209 -18.35 -1.51 0.81
N ILE A 210 -19.26 -0.69 1.35
CA ILE A 210 -19.54 -0.63 2.80
C ILE A 210 -20.05 -1.98 3.30
N LEU A 211 -20.94 -2.64 2.54
CA LEU A 211 -21.42 -3.98 2.89
C LEU A 211 -20.26 -5.00 2.90
N ARG A 212 -19.42 -5.03 1.85
CA ARG A 212 -18.25 -5.91 1.80
C ARG A 212 -17.29 -5.66 2.96
N PHE A 213 -17.04 -4.41 3.30
CA PHE A 213 -16.23 -4.02 4.44
C PHE A 213 -16.84 -4.47 5.78
N SER A 214 -18.16 -4.36 5.92
CA SER A 214 -18.88 -4.85 7.09
C SER A 214 -18.71 -6.37 7.25
N LEU A 215 -18.90 -7.14 6.17
CA LEU A 215 -18.69 -8.59 6.17
C LEU A 215 -17.24 -8.97 6.49
N TYR A 216 -16.28 -8.21 5.97
CA TYR A 216 -14.86 -8.37 6.32
C TYR A 216 -14.61 -8.23 7.82
N LYS A 217 -15.17 -7.19 8.46
CA LYS A 217 -15.02 -6.99 9.92
C LYS A 217 -15.56 -8.17 10.73
N ILE A 218 -16.73 -8.70 10.36
CA ILE A 218 -17.29 -9.90 11.00
C ILE A 218 -16.37 -11.10 10.79
N GLN A 219 -15.97 -11.37 9.55
CA GLN A 219 -15.12 -12.52 9.22
C GLN A 219 -13.81 -12.49 10.00
N LYS A 220 -13.16 -11.32 10.13
CA LYS A 220 -11.91 -11.20 10.88
C LYS A 220 -12.08 -11.40 12.37
N ALA A 221 -13.17 -10.91 12.96
CA ALA A 221 -13.48 -11.17 14.35
C ALA A 221 -13.68 -12.66 14.62
N LEU A 222 -14.46 -13.36 13.78
CA LEU A 222 -14.69 -14.80 13.89
C LEU A 222 -13.40 -15.62 13.69
N GLY A 223 -12.58 -15.24 12.70
CA GLY A 223 -11.30 -15.89 12.44
C GLY A 223 -10.29 -15.72 13.56
N SER A 224 -10.38 -14.62 14.34
CA SER A 224 -9.54 -14.39 15.52
C SER A 224 -9.96 -15.20 16.76
N GLU A 225 -11.20 -15.69 16.80
CA GLU A 225 -11.74 -16.51 17.90
C GLU A 225 -11.49 -18.01 17.72
N LEU A 226 -11.25 -18.47 16.48
CA LEU A 226 -10.99 -19.88 16.15
C LEU A 226 -9.56 -20.35 16.42
N LEU A 227 -8.66 -19.44 16.83
CA LEU A 227 -7.34 -19.81 17.37
C LEU A 227 -7.31 -19.42 18.84
N PRO A 228 -7.44 -20.38 19.79
CA PRO A 228 -7.15 -20.09 21.18
C PRO A 228 -5.71 -19.59 21.23
N GLN A 229 -5.53 -18.36 21.72
CA GLN A 229 -4.25 -17.83 22.15
C GLN A 229 -3.64 -18.89 23.07
N ALA A 230 -2.67 -19.64 22.56
CA ALA A 230 -1.87 -20.54 23.36
C ALA A 230 -1.18 -19.66 24.40
N LYS A 231 -1.74 -19.64 25.61
CA LYS A 231 -1.04 -19.16 26.80
C LYS A 231 0.15 -20.09 26.98
N THR A 232 1.27 -19.80 26.34
CA THR A 232 2.58 -20.31 26.76
C THR A 232 2.96 -19.55 28.02
N LYS A 233 2.32 -19.95 29.13
CA LYS A 233 2.98 -19.97 30.43
C LYS A 233 4.15 -20.96 30.29
N ASN A 234 5.37 -20.44 30.35
CA ASN A 234 6.57 -21.10 30.89
C ASN A 234 7.45 -19.91 31.32
N ARG A 235 7.45 -19.43 32.58
CA ARG A 235 8.00 -20.05 33.80
C ARG A 235 9.27 -20.86 33.54
N LEU A 236 10.39 -20.26 33.98
CA LEU A 236 11.63 -20.85 34.55
C LEU A 236 12.33 -21.88 33.64
N PHE A 237 13.56 -21.62 33.20
CA PHE A 237 14.79 -21.58 34.00
C PHE A 237 15.82 -20.64 33.34
#